data_AF-F6G6N3-F1
#
_entry.id   AF-F6G6N3-F1
#
_cell.length_a   1.000
_cell.length_b   1.000
_cell.length_c   1.000
_cell.angle_alpha   90.00
_cell.angle_beta   90.00
_cell.angle_gamma   90.00
#
_symmetry.space_group_name_H-M   'P 1'
#
loop_
_entity.id
_entity.type
_entity.pdbx_description
1 polymer ?
#
loop_
_entity_poly.entity_id
_entity_poly.type
_entity_poly.pdbx_seq_one_letter_code
_entity_poly.pdbx_strand_id
1 'polypeptide(L)'
;MIETLLGGLLGGTFRLAPEILKWLDRKGERGHELAMQDKALEFEKVRGAQRMAEIGASADAAWNTGAIAALRDSISAQGQMSGVRWADALSTTVRPVVTYLFVLMYAGVKLSTFAGSVQTGVGFGPALLAAWSEADQALLAGILNFWFISRVWERRGGQA
;
A
#
# COMPACT_ATOMS: atom_id res chain seq x y z
N MET A 1 -1.73 -68.45 -61.44
CA MET A 1 -2.53 -68.56 -60.18
C MET A 1 -2.06 -67.61 -59.09
N ILE A 2 -0.83 -67.10 -59.16
CA ILE A 2 -0.31 -66.08 -58.24
C ILE A 2 -0.85 -64.68 -58.61
N GLU A 3 -1.05 -64.35 -59.89
CA GLU A 3 -1.60 -63.05 -60.31
C GLU A 3 -3.06 -62.82 -59.89
N THR A 4 -3.88 -63.87 -59.81
CA THR A 4 -5.29 -63.79 -59.39
C THR A 4 -5.43 -63.66 -57.88
N LEU A 5 -4.54 -64.29 -57.11
CA LEU A 5 -4.44 -64.12 -55.66
C LEU A 5 -3.90 -62.72 -55.30
N LEU A 6 -2.89 -62.23 -56.04
CA LEU A 6 -2.38 -60.85 -55.89
C LEU A 6 -3.41 -59.81 -56.30
N GLY A 7 -4.15 -60.01 -57.41
CA GLY A 7 -5.21 -59.11 -57.85
C GLY A 7 -6.41 -59.04 -56.90
N GLY A 8 -6.80 -60.16 -56.30
CA GLY A 8 -7.84 -60.20 -55.27
C GLY A 8 -7.41 -59.54 -53.95
N LEU A 9 -6.15 -59.73 -53.55
CA LEU A 9 -5.60 -59.12 -52.34
C LEU A 9 -5.36 -57.61 -52.50
N LEU A 10 -4.88 -57.17 -53.67
CA LEU A 10 -4.75 -55.75 -54.03
C LEU A 10 -6.12 -55.07 -54.15
N GLY A 11 -7.12 -55.74 -54.74
CA GLY A 11 -8.50 -55.24 -54.83
C GLY A 11 -9.20 -55.13 -53.46
N GLY A 12 -8.96 -56.07 -52.55
CA GLY A 12 -9.43 -56.01 -51.16
C GLY A 12 -8.78 -54.86 -50.37
N THR A 13 -7.49 -54.63 -50.58
CA THR A 13 -6.74 -53.53 -49.96
C THR A 13 -7.20 -52.16 -50.48
N PHE A 14 -7.48 -52.04 -51.78
CA PHE A 14 -8.02 -50.82 -52.39
C PHE A 14 -9.46 -50.49 -51.96
N ARG A 15 -10.26 -51.47 -51.52
CA ARG A 15 -11.58 -51.22 -50.92
C ARG A 15 -11.48 -50.70 -49.48
N LEU A 16 -10.44 -51.08 -48.74
CA LEU A 16 -10.19 -50.61 -47.38
C LEU A 16 -9.48 -49.24 -47.36
N ALA A 17 -8.71 -48.91 -48.40
CA ALA A 17 -8.04 -47.61 -48.54
C ALA A 17 -8.97 -46.39 -48.36
N PRO A 18 -10.16 -46.29 -49.00
CA PRO A 18 -11.09 -45.17 -48.77
C PRO A 18 -11.68 -45.15 -47.36
N GLU A 19 -11.79 -46.30 -46.69
CA GLU A 19 -12.30 -46.37 -45.31
C GLU A 19 -11.24 -45.96 -44.29
N ILE A 20 -9.97 -46.28 -44.53
CA ILE A 20 -8.81 -45.79 -43.75
C ILE A 20 -8.68 -44.27 -43.90
N LEU A 21 -8.84 -43.74 -45.11
CA LEU A 21 -8.83 -42.28 -45.35
C LEU A 21 -9.98 -41.58 -44.60
N LYS A 22 -11.21 -42.11 -44.67
CA LYS A 22 -12.37 -41.58 -43.91
C LYS A 22 -12.16 -41.63 -42.40
N TRP A 23 -11.50 -42.68 -41.89
CA TRP A 23 -11.18 -42.78 -40.47
C TRP A 23 -10.14 -41.74 -40.04
N LEU A 24 -9.11 -41.53 -40.87
CA LEU A 24 -8.10 -40.49 -40.64
C LEU A 24 -8.73 -39.10 -40.63
N ASP A 25 -9.66 -38.83 -41.56
CA ASP A 25 -10.36 -37.55 -41.69
C ASP A 25 -11.24 -37.26 -40.46
N ARG A 26 -12.05 -38.24 -40.04
CA ARG A 26 -12.86 -38.15 -38.80
C ARG A 26 -12.01 -37.92 -37.56
N LYS A 27 -10.80 -38.51 -37.52
CA LYS A 27 -9.86 -38.30 -36.41
C LYS A 27 -9.29 -36.88 -36.45
N GLY A 28 -9.01 -36.34 -37.63
CA GLY A 28 -8.60 -34.95 -37.86
C GLY A 28 -9.67 -33.94 -37.44
N GLU A 29 -10.92 -34.13 -37.89
CA GLU A 29 -12.06 -33.27 -37.52
C GLU A 29 -12.29 -33.23 -36.01
N ARG A 30 -12.30 -34.40 -35.34
CA ARG A 30 -12.44 -34.46 -33.87
C ARG A 30 -11.27 -33.78 -33.16
N GLY A 31 -10.05 -33.95 -33.66
CA GLY A 31 -8.87 -33.26 -33.12
C GLY A 31 -8.95 -31.75 -33.30
N HIS A 32 -9.51 -31.29 -34.43
CA HIS A 32 -9.72 -29.88 -34.71
C HIS A 32 -10.81 -29.27 -33.81
N GLU A 33 -11.92 -29.99 -33.61
CA GLU A 33 -13.00 -29.58 -32.72
C GLU A 33 -12.51 -29.48 -31.26
N LEU A 34 -11.73 -30.46 -30.79
CA LEU A 34 -11.09 -30.40 -29.47
C LEU A 34 -10.14 -29.21 -29.36
N ALA A 35 -9.30 -28.96 -30.36
CA ALA A 35 -8.40 -27.81 -30.35
C ALA A 35 -9.16 -26.47 -30.31
N MET A 36 -10.28 -26.37 -31.02
CA MET A 36 -11.15 -25.19 -30.97
C MET A 36 -11.78 -25.01 -29.58
N GLN A 37 -12.27 -26.09 -28.97
CA GLN A 37 -12.84 -26.07 -27.61
C GLN A 37 -11.78 -25.70 -26.57
N ASP A 38 -10.57 -26.25 -26.67
CA ASP A 38 -9.45 -25.91 -25.77
C ASP A 38 -9.07 -24.43 -25.89
N LYS A 39 -9.04 -23.87 -27.11
CA LYS A 39 -8.78 -22.45 -27.31
C LYS A 39 -9.89 -21.55 -26.77
N ALA A 40 -11.15 -21.97 -26.87
CA ALA A 40 -12.26 -21.26 -26.25
C ALA A 40 -12.14 -21.27 -24.72
N LEU A 41 -11.81 -22.42 -24.13
CA LEU A 41 -11.57 -22.56 -22.69
C LEU A 41 -10.37 -21.74 -22.20
N GLU A 42 -9.26 -21.70 -22.96
CA GLU A 42 -8.13 -20.82 -22.67
C GLU A 42 -8.55 -19.35 -22.66
N PHE A 43 -9.36 -18.92 -23.63
CA PHE A 43 -9.89 -17.56 -23.69
C PHE A 43 -10.77 -17.23 -22.49
N GLU A 44 -11.65 -18.14 -22.09
CA GLU A 44 -12.49 -17.96 -20.90
C GLU A 44 -11.66 -17.91 -19.62
N LYS A 45 -10.63 -18.75 -19.50
CA LYS A 45 -9.69 -18.71 -18.36
C LYS A 45 -8.97 -17.36 -18.28
N VAL A 46 -8.44 -16.87 -19.39
CA VAL A 46 -7.75 -15.56 -19.44
C VAL A 46 -8.72 -14.43 -19.10
N ARG A 47 -9.93 -14.45 -19.67
CA ARG A 47 -10.97 -13.46 -19.38
C ARG A 47 -11.41 -13.51 -17.92
N GLY A 48 -11.55 -14.71 -17.35
CA GLY A 48 -11.86 -14.92 -15.94
C GLY A 48 -10.75 -14.37 -15.03
N ALA A 49 -9.48 -14.66 -15.34
CA ALA A 49 -8.33 -14.15 -14.62
C ALA A 49 -8.25 -12.61 -14.68
N GLN A 50 -8.49 -12.01 -15.85
CA GLN A 50 -8.52 -10.56 -16.01
C GLN A 50 -9.64 -9.92 -15.17
N ARG A 51 -10.85 -10.50 -15.19
CA ARG A 51 -11.97 -10.01 -14.40
C ARG A 51 -11.70 -10.12 -12.89
N MET A 52 -11.05 -11.19 -12.45
CA MET A 52 -10.63 -11.33 -11.04
C MET A 52 -9.56 -10.30 -10.67
N ALA A 53 -8.62 -10.00 -11.57
CA ALA A 53 -7.61 -8.96 -11.35
C ALA A 53 -8.24 -7.56 -11.27
N GLU A 54 -9.21 -7.25 -12.13
CA GLU A 54 -9.96 -5.99 -12.07
C GLU A 54 -10.75 -5.84 -10.76
N ILE A 55 -11.42 -6.91 -10.32
CA ILE A 55 -12.12 -6.94 -9.03
C ILE A 55 -11.13 -6.72 -7.88
N GLY A 56 -10.00 -7.42 -7.88
CA GLY A 56 -8.94 -7.27 -6.88
C GLY A 56 -8.42 -5.83 -6.82
N ALA A 57 -8.08 -5.24 -7.96
CA ALA A 57 -7.61 -3.85 -8.03
C ALA A 57 -8.68 -2.85 -7.54
N SER A 58 -9.96 -3.09 -7.86
CA SER A 58 -11.06 -2.25 -7.36
C SER A 58 -11.29 -2.39 -5.85
N ALA A 59 -11.12 -3.59 -5.30
CA ALA A 59 -11.22 -3.85 -3.87
C ALA A 59 -10.05 -3.23 -3.09
N ASP A 60 -8.82 -3.32 -3.62
CA ASP A 60 -7.65 -2.66 -3.05
C ASP A 60 -7.79 -1.14 -3.07
N ALA A 61 -8.32 -0.57 -4.16
CA ALA A 61 -8.63 0.85 -4.23
C ALA A 61 -9.70 1.27 -3.21
N ALA A 62 -10.75 0.46 -3.04
CA ALA A 62 -11.79 0.69 -2.04
C ALA A 62 -11.28 0.56 -0.60
N TRP A 63 -10.39 -0.40 -0.34
CA TRP A 63 -9.75 -0.57 0.97
C TRP A 63 -8.85 0.62 1.32
N ASN A 64 -8.00 1.05 0.37
CA ASN A 64 -7.11 2.19 0.56
C ASN A 64 -7.89 3.48 0.80
N THR A 65 -8.99 3.69 0.08
CA THR A 65 -9.86 4.87 0.29
C THR A 65 -10.62 4.79 1.62
N GLY A 66 -11.11 3.62 2.02
CA GLY A 66 -11.77 3.40 3.31
C GLY A 66 -10.85 3.62 4.51
N ALA A 67 -9.61 3.12 4.44
CA ALA A 67 -8.62 3.32 5.49
C ALA A 67 -8.23 4.81 5.63
N ILE A 68 -8.03 5.50 4.51
CA ILE A 68 -7.75 6.94 4.49
C ILE A 68 -8.96 7.74 5.00
N ALA A 69 -10.18 7.33 4.66
CA ALA A 69 -11.41 7.96 5.17
C ALA A 69 -11.55 7.78 6.68
N ALA A 70 -11.30 6.57 7.22
CA ALA A 70 -11.31 6.32 8.66
C ALA A 70 -10.22 7.11 9.41
N LEU A 71 -9.02 7.22 8.83
CA LEU A 71 -7.95 8.09 9.32
C LEU A 71 -8.38 9.56 9.32
N ARG A 72 -8.98 10.04 8.23
CA ARG A 72 -9.52 11.41 8.13
C ARG A 72 -10.61 11.66 9.17
N ASP A 73 -11.53 10.71 9.34
CA ASP A 73 -12.64 10.83 10.29
C ASP A 73 -12.11 10.86 11.72
N SER A 74 -11.16 10.01 12.08
CA SER A 74 -10.50 10.04 13.41
C SER A 74 -9.70 11.33 13.66
N ILE A 75 -9.08 11.91 12.63
CA ILE A 75 -8.40 13.22 12.75
C ILE A 75 -9.43 14.35 12.92
N SER A 76 -10.53 14.32 12.16
CA SER A 76 -11.59 15.33 12.25
C SER A 76 -12.35 15.28 13.57
N ALA A 77 -12.56 14.08 14.14
CA ALA A 77 -13.20 13.87 15.43
C ALA A 77 -12.39 14.46 16.59
N GLN A 78 -11.05 14.51 16.49
CA GLN A 78 -10.19 15.12 17.50
C GLN A 78 -10.38 16.65 17.65
N GLY A 79 -11.17 17.28 16.78
CA GLY A 79 -11.51 18.71 16.83
C GLY A 79 -13.01 19.00 16.99
N GLN A 80 -13.88 18.00 17.12
CA GLN A 80 -15.31 18.25 17.26
C GLN A 80 -15.68 18.61 18.70
N MET A 81 -16.34 19.77 18.83
CA MET A 81 -16.90 20.24 20.10
C MET A 81 -18.10 19.35 20.48
N SER A 82 -18.10 18.85 21.71
CA SER A 82 -19.15 17.97 22.25
C SER A 82 -20.51 18.68 22.42
N GLY A 83 -20.54 20.01 22.28
CA GLY A 83 -21.73 20.85 22.49
C GLY A 83 -21.90 21.25 23.95
N VAL A 84 -21.14 20.65 24.87
CA VAL A 84 -21.13 20.97 26.29
C VAL A 84 -20.06 22.04 26.55
N ARG A 85 -20.48 23.31 26.66
CA ARG A 85 -19.59 24.49 26.71
C ARG A 85 -18.45 24.39 27.74
N TRP A 86 -18.69 23.80 28.91
CA TRP A 86 -17.65 23.66 29.94
C TRP A 86 -16.65 22.54 29.63
N ALA A 87 -17.11 21.43 29.06
CA ALA A 87 -16.27 20.31 28.67
C ALA A 87 -15.41 20.68 27.46
N ASP A 88 -15.98 21.42 26.50
CA ASP A 88 -15.26 21.92 25.34
C ASP A 88 -14.24 23.01 25.71
N ALA A 89 -14.59 23.91 26.65
CA ALA A 89 -13.64 24.87 27.20
C ALA A 89 -12.47 24.17 27.90
N LEU A 90 -12.75 23.18 28.75
CA LEU A 90 -11.70 22.40 29.41
C LEU A 90 -10.83 21.67 28.37
N SER A 91 -11.44 20.92 27.45
CA SER A 91 -10.76 20.16 26.40
C SER A 91 -9.84 21.02 25.54
N THR A 92 -10.31 22.20 25.14
CA THR A 92 -9.52 23.16 24.34
C THR A 92 -8.29 23.65 25.10
N THR A 93 -8.39 23.80 26.42
CA THR A 93 -7.28 24.25 27.27
C THR A 93 -6.27 23.16 27.62
N VAL A 94 -6.65 21.87 27.57
CA VAL A 94 -5.73 20.78 27.95
C VAL A 94 -4.46 20.81 27.12
N ARG A 95 -4.57 20.96 25.79
CA ARG A 95 -3.42 20.96 24.88
C ARG A 95 -2.44 22.11 25.20
N PRO A 96 -2.86 23.39 25.25
CA PRO A 96 -1.99 24.49 25.66
C PRO A 96 -1.40 24.32 27.07
N VAL A 97 -2.22 23.93 28.06
CA VAL A 97 -1.77 23.81 29.46
C VAL A 97 -0.68 22.76 29.61
N VAL A 98 -0.86 21.59 29.01
CA VAL A 98 0.13 20.52 29.03
C VAL A 98 1.41 20.98 28.34
N THR A 99 1.32 21.64 27.17
CA THR A 99 2.48 22.20 26.48
C THR A 99 3.24 23.19 27.35
N TYR A 100 2.56 24.17 27.96
CA TYR A 100 3.22 25.15 28.81
C TYR A 100 3.87 24.52 30.03
N LEU A 101 3.22 23.54 30.67
CA LEU A 101 3.77 22.83 31.81
C LEU A 101 5.08 22.12 31.45
N PHE A 102 5.10 21.38 30.33
CA PHE A 102 6.31 20.68 29.89
C PHE A 102 7.43 21.63 29.45
N VAL A 103 7.11 22.69 28.72
CA VAL A 103 8.09 23.71 28.30
C VAL A 103 8.67 24.45 29.50
N LEU A 104 7.83 24.80 30.48
CA LEU A 104 8.28 25.48 31.69
C LEU A 104 9.13 24.56 32.57
N MET A 105 8.74 23.30 32.72
CA MET A 105 9.55 22.29 33.40
C MET A 105 10.92 22.14 32.73
N TYR A 106 10.95 22.01 31.40
CA TYR A 106 12.19 21.94 30.63
C TYR A 106 13.08 23.17 30.85
N ALA A 107 12.51 24.38 30.71
CA ALA A 107 13.24 25.62 30.96
C ALA A 107 13.78 25.69 32.41
N GLY A 108 12.97 25.28 33.38
CA GLY A 108 13.35 25.22 34.79
C GLY A 108 14.52 24.29 35.06
N VAL A 109 14.52 23.08 34.47
CA VAL A 109 15.64 22.13 34.58
C VAL A 109 16.90 22.72 33.96
N LYS A 110 16.82 23.27 32.74
CA LYS A 110 18.00 23.86 32.06
C LYS A 110 18.59 25.03 32.86
N LEU A 111 17.72 25.91 33.36
CA LEU A 111 18.14 27.04 34.18
C LEU A 111 18.78 26.59 35.50
N SER A 112 18.20 25.59 36.16
CA SER A 112 18.73 25.04 37.41
C SER A 112 20.09 24.38 37.21
N THR A 113 20.25 23.59 36.14
CA THR A 113 21.53 22.97 35.78
C THR A 113 22.60 24.01 35.48
N PHE A 114 22.26 25.04 34.68
CA PHE A 114 23.18 26.12 34.36
C PHE A 114 23.58 26.93 35.61
N ALA A 115 22.61 27.36 36.41
CA ALA A 115 22.85 28.11 37.65
C ALA A 115 23.69 27.28 38.64
N GLY A 116 23.43 25.98 38.75
CA GLY A 116 24.22 25.05 39.55
C GLY A 116 25.67 24.97 39.08
N SER A 117 25.92 24.85 37.77
CA SER A 117 27.27 24.83 37.22
C SER A 117 28.04 26.14 37.48
N VAL A 118 27.38 27.29 37.36
CA VAL A 118 28.02 28.57 37.67
C VAL A 118 28.33 28.69 39.17
N GLN A 119 27.43 28.23 40.04
CA GLN A 119 27.64 28.23 41.49
C GLN A 119 28.79 27.31 41.93
N THR A 120 29.06 26.22 41.22
CA THR A 120 30.20 25.33 41.49
C THR A 120 31.53 25.84 40.94
N GLY A 121 31.55 27.06 40.38
CA GLY A 121 32.77 27.72 39.91
C GLY A 121 33.11 27.45 38.45
N VAL A 122 32.22 26.80 37.68
CA VAL A 122 32.40 26.68 36.22
C VAL A 122 32.21 28.07 35.60
N GLY A 123 33.19 28.47 34.77
CA GLY A 123 33.10 29.73 34.02
C GLY A 123 31.83 29.77 33.15
N PHE A 124 31.28 30.97 32.94
CA PHE A 124 30.02 31.15 32.22
C PHE A 124 30.01 30.53 30.82
N GLY A 125 31.09 30.71 30.04
CA GLY A 125 31.21 30.16 28.69
C GLY A 125 31.14 28.63 28.66
N PRO A 126 31.99 27.92 29.42
CA PRO A 126 31.91 26.47 29.56
C PRO A 126 30.56 25.97 30.09
N ALA A 127 29.95 26.67 31.06
CA ALA A 127 28.64 26.31 31.59
C ALA A 127 27.53 26.44 30.53
N LEU A 128 27.61 27.45 29.67
CA LEU A 128 26.64 27.67 28.58
C LEU A 128 26.76 26.59 27.51
N LEU A 129 27.99 26.24 27.13
CA LEU A 129 28.24 25.16 26.17
C LEU A 129 27.80 23.80 26.74
N ALA A 130 28.06 23.54 28.01
CA ALA A 130 27.58 22.31 28.67
C ALA A 130 26.05 22.26 28.80
N ALA A 131 25.40 23.41 28.95
CA ALA A 131 23.95 23.51 28.92
C ALA A 131 23.37 23.30 27.51
N TRP A 132 24.16 23.38 26.44
CA TRP A 132 23.73 23.13 25.06
C TRP A 132 24.11 21.71 24.61
N SER A 133 23.15 20.79 24.72
CA SER A 133 23.29 19.37 24.47
C SER A 133 22.82 18.95 23.07
N GLU A 134 23.20 17.74 22.66
CA GLU A 134 22.73 17.11 21.42
C GLU A 134 21.19 16.97 21.38
N ALA A 135 20.56 16.75 22.54
CA ALA A 135 19.10 16.69 22.64
C ALA A 135 18.44 18.02 22.29
N ASP A 136 19.07 19.16 22.65
CA ASP A 136 18.54 20.49 22.31
C ASP A 136 18.71 20.78 20.81
N GLN A 137 19.79 20.29 20.21
CA GLN A 137 20.01 20.37 18.76
C GLN A 137 18.98 19.55 18.00
N ALA A 138 18.67 18.33 18.48
CA ALA A 138 17.62 17.49 17.92
C ALA A 138 16.23 18.13 18.06
N LEU A 139 15.94 18.74 19.22
CA LEU A 139 14.72 19.53 19.43
C LEU A 139 14.63 20.71 18.45
N LEU A 140 15.71 21.48 18.29
CA LEU A 140 15.77 22.59 17.35
C LEU A 140 15.57 22.12 15.91
N ALA A 141 16.25 21.05 15.50
CA ALA A 141 16.09 20.44 14.19
C ALA A 141 14.64 19.97 13.95
N GLY A 142 14.00 19.37 14.97
CA GLY A 142 12.59 18.98 14.91
C GLY A 142 11.64 20.17 14.75
N ILE A 143 11.85 21.25 15.50
CA ILE A 143 11.04 22.48 15.41
C ILE A 143 11.21 23.13 14.03
N LEU A 144 12.45 23.22 13.53
CA LEU A 144 12.73 23.77 12.21
C LEU A 144 12.11 22.90 11.11
N ASN A 145 12.20 21.58 11.20
CA ASN A 145 11.55 20.65 10.27
C ASN A 145 10.03 20.88 10.27
N PHE A 146 9.38 20.92 11.43
CA PHE A 146 7.96 21.22 11.51
C PHE A 146 7.59 22.58 10.87
N TRP A 147 8.31 23.64 11.22
CA TRP A 147 7.96 25.00 10.77
C TRP A 147 8.23 25.23 9.28
N PHE A 148 9.29 24.65 8.74
CA PHE A 148 9.69 24.85 7.34
C PHE A 148 9.19 23.76 6.40
N ILE A 149 9.12 22.50 6.81
CA ILE A 149 8.73 21.38 5.94
C ILE A 149 7.23 21.11 6.05
N SER A 150 6.68 20.92 7.26
CA SER A 150 5.23 20.64 7.41
C SER A 150 4.38 21.79 6.90
N ARG A 151 4.80 23.03 7.14
CA ARG A 151 4.07 24.23 6.66
C ARG A 151 4.13 24.42 5.14
N VAL A 152 5.15 23.89 4.46
CA VAL A 152 5.21 23.84 2.98
C VAL A 152 4.23 22.80 2.44
N TRP A 153 4.09 21.67 3.12
CA TRP A 153 3.12 20.62 2.76
C TRP A 153 1.67 21.07 2.98
N GLU A 154 1.38 21.76 4.07
CA GLU A 154 0.05 22.34 4.34
C GLU A 154 -0.37 23.36 3.26
N ARG A 155 0.58 24.17 2.76
CA ARG A 155 0.32 25.14 1.67
C ARG A 155 0.12 24.50 0.31
N ARG A 156 0.65 23.29 0.08
CA ARG A 156 0.45 22.53 -1.16
C ARG A 156 -0.82 21.68 -1.14
N GLY A 157 -1.59 21.72 -0.06
CA GLY A 157 -2.93 21.15 0.00
C GLY A 157 -2.96 19.63 -0.17
N GLY A 158 -2.42 18.88 0.79
CA GLY A 158 -2.83 17.49 1.06
C GLY A 158 -2.94 16.55 -0.14
N GLN A 159 -2.13 16.73 -1.18
CA GLN A 159 -2.01 15.78 -2.29
C GLN A 159 -0.67 15.07 -2.15
N ALA A 160 -0.70 13.99 -1.38
CA ALA A 160 0.12 12.82 -1.60
C ALA A 160 -0.84 11.64 -1.76
#